data_AF-A0A850M083-F1
#
_entry.id   AF-A0A850M083-F1
#
_cell.length_a   1.000
_cell.length_b   1.000
_cell.length_c   1.000
_cell.angle_alpha   90.00
_cell.angle_beta   90.00
_cell.angle_gamma   90.00
#
_symmetry.space_group_name_H-M   'P 1'
#
loop_
_entity.id
_entity.type
_entity.pdbx_description
1 polymer ?
#
loop_
_entity_poly.entity_id
_entity_poly.type
_entity_poly.pdbx_seq_one_letter_code
_entity_poly.pdbx_strand_id
1 'polypeptide(L)' 'MPKASDQLIEYAERKAKYHIELAESHIKSREPEIAKRLLLSAAEWYRKAGLNDKATEVEERAKSL' A
#
# COMPACT_ATOMS: atom_id res chain seq x y z
N MET A 1 -4.84 20.05 -17.80
CA MET A 1 -5.71 18.98 -17.27
C MET A 1 -4.80 17.78 -16.98
N PRO A 2 -4.92 17.13 -15.80
CA PRO A 2 -4.17 15.90 -15.54
C PRO A 2 -4.54 14.84 -16.59
N LYS A 3 -3.56 14.05 -17.04
CA LYS A 3 -3.79 12.95 -17.97
C LYS A 3 -4.52 11.82 -17.24
N ALA A 4 -5.23 10.95 -17.96
CA ALA A 4 -5.90 9.79 -17.37
C ALA A 4 -4.94 8.89 -16.54
N SER A 5 -3.64 8.89 -16.89
CA SER A 5 -2.57 8.28 -16.11
C SER A 5 -2.39 8.90 -14.72
N ASP A 6 -2.48 10.22 -14.61
CA ASP A 6 -2.18 10.96 -13.38
C ASP A 6 -3.29 10.74 -12.36
N GLN A 7 -4.54 10.70 -12.82
CA GLN A 7 -5.69 10.38 -11.99
C GLN A 7 -5.64 8.94 -11.46
N LEU A 8 -5.18 7.99 -12.28
CA LEU A 8 -5.00 6.60 -11.85
C LEU A 8 -3.89 6.49 -10.79
N ILE A 9 -2.78 7.19 -10.99
CA ILE A 9 -1.66 7.24 -10.03
C ILE A 9 -2.15 7.84 -8.71
N GLU A 10 -2.79 9.01 -8.71
CA GLU A 10 -3.31 9.65 -7.49
C GLU A 10 -4.35 8.79 -6.77
N TYR A 11 -5.22 8.10 -7.52
CA TYR A 11 -6.20 7.20 -6.93
C TYR A 11 -5.53 5.99 -6.26
N ALA A 12 -4.60 5.35 -6.96
CA ALA A 12 -3.86 4.21 -6.45
C ALA A 12 -3.00 4.59 -5.23
N GLU A 13 -2.34 5.75 -5.24
CA GLU A 13 -1.58 6.23 -4.08
C GLU A 13 -2.48 6.47 -2.88
N ARG A 14 -3.65 7.09 -3.06
CA ARG A 14 -4.62 7.28 -1.96
C ARG A 14 -5.11 5.95 -1.40
N LYS A 15 -5.42 4.99 -2.27
CA LYS A 15 -5.80 3.64 -1.85
C LYS A 15 -4.66 2.92 -1.11
N ALA A 16 -3.43 2.99 -1.60
CA ALA A 16 -2.28 2.38 -0.95
C ALA A 16 -2.03 2.98 0.45
N LYS A 17 -2.03 4.32 0.57
CA LYS A 17 -1.87 5.02 1.85
C LYS A 17 -2.93 4.62 2.88
N TYR A 18 -4.19 4.56 2.48
CA TYR A 18 -5.28 4.10 3.36
C TYR A 18 -5.04 2.68 3.90
N HIS A 19 -4.58 1.75 3.06
CA HIS A 19 -4.27 0.38 3.51
C HIS A 19 -3.07 0.35 4.47
N ILE A 20 -2.06 1.20 4.25
CA ILE A 20 -0.91 1.31 5.16
C ILE A 20 -1.33 1.85 6.53
N GLU A 21 -2.13 2.92 6.56
CA GLU A 21 -2.66 3.48 7.81
C GLU A 21 -3.49 2.45 8.59
N LEU A 22 -4.33 1.69 7.88
CA LEU A 22 -5.10 0.61 8.51
C LEU A 22 -4.19 -0.51 9.02
N ALA A 23 -3.16 -0.89 8.25
CA ALA A 23 -2.18 -1.88 8.68
C ALA A 23 -1.47 -1.45 9.97
N GLU A 24 -1.12 -0.17 10.10
CA GLU A 24 -0.50 0.38 11.31
C GLU A 24 -1.41 0.29 12.54
N SER A 25 -2.72 0.45 12.36
CA SER A 25 -3.68 0.20 13.44
C SER A 25 -3.66 -1.27 13.88
N HIS A 26 -3.64 -2.21 12.93
CA HIS A 26 -3.59 -3.64 13.25
C HIS A 26 -2.25 -4.08 13.86
N ILE A 27 -1.12 -3.47 13.49
CA ILE A 27 0.18 -3.69 14.16
C ILE A 27 0.08 -3.30 15.64
N LYS A 28 -0.48 -2.10 15.93
CA LYS A 28 -0.68 -1.62 17.30
C LYS A 28 -1.62 -2.53 18.11
N SER A 29 -2.64 -3.08 17.45
CA SER A 29 -3.57 -4.05 18.05
C SER A 29 -3.05 -5.48 18.15
N ARG A 30 -1.77 -5.74 17.78
CA ARG A 30 -1.14 -7.07 17.79
C ARG A 30 -1.82 -8.08 16.84
N GLU A 31 -2.27 -7.61 15.68
CA GLU A 31 -2.88 -8.41 14.63
C GLU A 31 -1.99 -8.43 13.35
N PRO A 32 -0.78 -9.02 13.42
CA PRO A 32 0.24 -8.89 12.36
C PRO A 32 -0.21 -9.52 11.04
N GLU A 33 -0.98 -10.61 11.06
CA GLU A 33 -1.51 -11.24 9.84
C GLU A 33 -2.52 -10.37 9.08
N ILE A 34 -3.26 -9.52 9.80
CA ILE A 34 -4.17 -8.55 9.16
C ILE A 34 -3.34 -7.40 8.58
N ALA A 35 -2.41 -6.87 9.37
CA ALA A 35 -1.50 -5.82 8.92
C ALA A 35 -0.71 -6.22 7.67
N LYS A 36 -0.16 -7.44 7.63
CA LYS A 36 0.58 -7.99 6.50
C LYS A 36 -0.29 -8.04 5.23
N ARG A 37 -1.52 -8.54 5.32
CA ARG A 37 -2.46 -8.56 4.17
C ARG A 37 -2.78 -7.17 3.65
N LEU A 38 -2.92 -6.19 4.54
CA LEU A 38 -3.17 -4.80 4.18
C LEU A 38 -1.95 -4.16 3.50
N LEU A 39 -0.73 -4.41 4.01
CA LEU A 39 0.50 -3.94 3.36
C LEU A 39 0.66 -4.54 1.96
N LEU A 40 0.43 -5.85 1.79
CA LEU A 40 0.46 -6.48 0.46
C LEU A 40 -0.58 -5.86 -0.49
N SER A 41 -1.77 -5.54 0.01
CA SER A 41 -2.80 -4.84 -0.77
C SER A 41 -2.35 -3.42 -1.18
N ALA A 42 -1.64 -2.70 -0.31
CA ALA A 42 -1.05 -1.41 -0.65
C ALA A 42 0.03 -1.52 -1.74
N ALA A 43 0.89 -2.55 -1.66
CA ALA A 43 1.91 -2.81 -2.67
C ALA A 43 1.31 -3.13 -4.05
N GLU A 44 0.18 -3.84 -4.10
CA GLU A 44 -0.56 -4.07 -5.36
C GLU A 44 -1.06 -2.76 -5.98
N TRP A 45 -1.60 -1.84 -5.17
CA TRP A 45 -2.02 -0.53 -5.66
C TRP A 45 -0.85 0.27 -6.23
N TYR A 46 0.29 0.28 -5.55
CA TYR A 46 1.49 0.93 -6.09
C TYR A 46 1.96 0.29 -7.40
N ARG A 47 1.96 -1.04 -7.53
CA ARG A 47 2.28 -1.72 -8.80
C ARG A 47 1.31 -1.35 -9.93
N LYS A 48 0.00 -1.29 -9.65
CA LYS A 48 -1.02 -0.86 -10.64
C LYS A 48 -0.78 0.57 -11.14
N ALA A 49 -0.14 1.42 -10.33
CA ALA A 49 0.25 2.79 -10.69
C ALA A 49 1.64 2.90 -11.34
N GLY A 50 2.38 1.79 -11.49
CA GLY A 50 3.77 1.80 -11.96
C GLY A 50 4.79 2.28 -10.91
N LEU A 51 4.39 2.41 -9.64
CA LEU A 51 5.22 2.87 -8.53
C LEU A 51 5.96 1.68 -7.88
N ASN A 52 6.81 1.00 -8.65
CA ASN A 52 7.44 -0.26 -8.25
C ASN A 52 8.35 -0.14 -7.01
N ASP A 53 9.05 0.98 -6.86
CA ASP A 53 9.93 1.22 -5.71
C ASP A 53 9.12 1.24 -4.40
N LYS A 54 7.99 1.98 -4.39
CA LYS A 54 7.07 2.03 -3.25
C LYS A 54 6.42 0.68 -2.99
N ALA A 55 6.08 -0.07 -4.04
CA ALA A 55 5.54 -1.41 -3.88
C ALA A 55 6.55 -2.34 -3.17
N THR A 56 7.82 -2.29 -3.57
CA THR A 56 8.89 -3.11 -3.01
C THR A 56 9.14 -2.77 -1.54
N GLU A 57 9.23 -1.49 -1.20
CA GLU A 57 9.38 -1.02 0.19
C GLU A 57 8.27 -1.55 1.09
N VAL A 58 7.01 -1.48 0.63
CA VAL A 58 5.86 -1.96 1.39
C VAL A 58 5.85 -3.49 1.52
N GLU A 59 6.25 -4.23 0.48
CA GLU A 59 6.40 -5.69 0.56
C GLU A 59 7.48 -6.12 1.56
N GLU A 60 8.62 -5.43 1.59
CA GLU A 60 9.68 -5.68 2.56
C GLU A 60 9.21 -5.45 3.99
N ARG A 61 8.45 -4.36 4.21
CA ARG A 61 7.77 -4.11 5.50
C ARG A 61 6.80 -5.24 5.84
N ALA A 62 6.02 -5.73 4.87
CA ALA A 62 5.08 -6.84 5.10
C ALA A 62 5.77 -8.17 5.43
N LYS A 63 6.99 -8.40 4.91
CA LYS A 63 7.81 -9.58 5.22
C LYS A 63 8.45 -9.52 6.61
N SER A 64 8.60 -8.33 7.18
CA SER A 64 9.24 -8.09 8.47
C SER A 64 8.27 -7.90 9.64
N LEU A 65 6.96 -8.01 9.38
CA LEU A 65 5.91 -8.18 10.40
C LEU A 65 5.83 -9.63 10.87
#